data_AF-A0A7V9MYG6-F1
#
_entry.id   AF-A0A7V9MYG6-F1
#
_cell.length_a   1.000
_cell.length_b   1.000
_cell.length_c   1.000
_cell.angle_alpha   90.00
_cell.angle_beta   90.00
_cell.angle_gamma   90.00
#
_symmetry.space_group_name_H-M   'P 1'
#
loop_
_entity.id
_entity.type
_entity.pdbx_description
1 polymer ?
#
loop_
_entity_poly.entity_id
_entity_poly.type
_entity_poly.pdbx_seq_one_letter_code
_entity_poly.pdbx_strand_id
1 'polypeptide(L)'
;MRILGTIAAALALIGPAFAQPLSPPLSSGGTNMPPDFYPHPKCEPIGKAPVQPGNDPDAMNSYNLKVRSYNQKATAFSLCIKAYVDNAQNDINTIQKVVHDAVAEANAH
;
A
#
# COMPACT_ATOMS: atom_id res chain seq x y z
N MET A 1 14.35 11.15 -60.79
CA MET A 1 15.47 10.79 -59.89
C MET A 1 14.97 9.67 -58.98
N ARG A 2 15.46 8.45 -59.17
CA ARG A 2 15.09 7.25 -58.39
C ARG A 2 15.86 7.27 -57.07
N ILE A 3 15.18 7.04 -55.95
CA ILE A 3 15.83 6.47 -54.77
C ILE A 3 14.97 5.29 -54.32
N LEU A 4 15.44 4.10 -54.72
CA LEU A 4 15.14 2.83 -54.07
C LEU A 4 15.80 2.85 -52.68
N GLY A 5 15.07 2.41 -51.67
CA GLY A 5 15.60 2.19 -50.32
C GLY A 5 14.74 1.15 -49.61
N THR A 6 15.05 -0.12 -49.84
CA THR A 6 14.60 -1.29 -49.08
C THR A 6 15.33 -1.37 -47.73
N ILE A 7 14.86 -2.32 -46.89
CA ILE A 7 15.50 -2.93 -45.69
C ILE A 7 15.02 -2.27 -44.37
N ALA A 8 14.54 -2.98 -43.34
CA ALA A 8 14.36 -4.40 -43.05
C ALA A 8 13.21 -4.56 -42.05
N ALA A 9 12.41 -5.61 -42.22
CA ALA A 9 11.55 -6.13 -41.16
C ALA A 9 12.43 -6.83 -40.12
N ALA A 10 12.61 -6.22 -38.95
CA ALA A 10 13.16 -6.90 -37.79
C ALA A 10 12.04 -7.72 -37.13
N LEU A 11 11.96 -9.01 -37.47
CA LEU A 11 11.27 -9.99 -36.63
C LEU A 11 12.03 -10.09 -35.30
N ALA A 12 11.50 -9.46 -34.25
CA ALA A 12 11.91 -9.76 -32.90
C ALA A 12 11.26 -11.09 -32.49
N LEU A 13 12.11 -12.09 -32.25
CA LEU A 13 11.76 -13.38 -31.66
C LEU A 13 11.09 -13.15 -30.31
N ILE A 14 9.79 -13.45 -30.22
CA ILE A 14 9.06 -13.50 -28.96
C ILE A 14 9.48 -14.80 -28.27
N GLY A 15 10.51 -14.72 -27.42
CA GLY A 15 10.83 -15.80 -26.48
C GLY A 15 9.71 -15.94 -25.43
N PRO A 16 9.47 -17.15 -24.91
CA PRO A 16 8.48 -17.33 -23.84
C PRO A 16 8.97 -16.59 -22.59
N ALA A 17 8.19 -15.60 -22.16
CA ALA A 17 8.35 -14.96 -20.87
C ALA A 17 8.10 -16.03 -19.79
N PHE A 18 9.16 -16.49 -19.13
CA PHE A 18 9.02 -17.22 -17.87
C PHE A 18 8.37 -16.28 -16.86
N ALA A 19 7.09 -16.49 -16.59
CA ALA A 19 6.41 -15.90 -15.45
C ALA A 19 7.09 -16.43 -14.18
N GLN A 20 7.87 -15.58 -13.51
CA GLN A 20 8.36 -15.92 -12.18
C GLN A 20 7.18 -15.82 -11.21
N PRO A 21 6.87 -16.87 -10.42
CA PRO A 21 5.89 -16.73 -9.36
C PRO A 21 6.49 -15.84 -8.27
N LEU A 22 6.18 -14.55 -8.33
CA LEU A 22 6.35 -13.64 -7.20
C LEU A 22 5.22 -13.94 -6.22
N SER A 23 5.31 -15.06 -5.52
CA SER A 23 4.54 -15.25 -4.29
C SER A 23 5.42 -14.76 -3.14
N PRO A 24 5.27 -13.49 -2.70
CA PRO A 24 5.92 -13.05 -1.47
C PRO A 24 5.51 -13.99 -0.33
N PRO A 25 6.40 -14.22 0.65
CA PRO A 25 6.07 -15.06 1.79
C PRO A 25 4.80 -14.55 2.45
N LEU A 26 3.91 -15.48 2.82
CA LEU A 26 2.73 -15.21 3.66
C LEU A 26 3.24 -14.46 4.90
N SER A 27 2.92 -13.18 4.96
CA SER A 27 3.29 -12.36 6.11
C SER A 27 2.51 -12.93 7.29
N SER A 28 3.16 -13.19 8.42
CA SER A 28 2.49 -13.56 9.68
C SER A 28 1.63 -12.41 10.26
N GLY A 29 1.24 -11.43 9.43
CA GLY A 29 0.44 -10.28 9.82
C GLY A 29 -1.02 -10.65 10.03
N GLY A 30 -1.78 -9.72 10.62
CA GLY A 30 -3.22 -9.85 10.74
C GLY A 30 -3.91 -9.79 9.38
N THR A 31 -5.24 -9.74 9.42
CA THR A 31 -6.11 -9.55 8.26
C THR A 31 -7.06 -8.39 8.55
N ASN A 32 -7.39 -7.59 7.53
CA ASN A 32 -8.53 -6.68 7.65
C ASN A 32 -9.80 -7.25 6.99
N MET A 33 -9.73 -8.44 6.38
CA MET A 33 -10.77 -8.98 5.53
C MET A 33 -11.94 -9.52 6.35
N PRO A 34 -13.11 -8.84 6.35
CA PRO A 34 -14.34 -9.36 6.90
C PRO A 34 -15.08 -10.18 5.83
N PRO A 35 -16.23 -10.81 6.16
CA PRO A 35 -17.01 -11.58 5.18
C PRO A 35 -17.59 -10.77 4.02
N ASP A 36 -17.62 -9.44 4.13
CA ASP A 36 -18.27 -8.51 3.19
C ASP A 36 -17.24 -7.64 2.42
N PHE A 37 -17.30 -6.31 2.55
CA PHE A 37 -16.44 -5.38 1.80
C PHE A 37 -15.19 -5.01 2.59
N TYR A 38 -14.11 -4.66 1.88
CA TYR A 38 -12.85 -4.26 2.51
C TYR A 38 -13.03 -2.99 3.35
N PRO A 39 -12.89 -3.05 4.69
CA PRO A 39 -13.34 -2.00 5.57
C PRO A 39 -12.39 -0.80 5.55
N HIS A 40 -12.90 0.41 5.78
CA HIS A 40 -12.03 1.56 6.03
C HIS A 40 -11.22 1.39 7.32
N PRO A 41 -10.02 1.99 7.42
CA PRO A 41 -9.22 1.96 8.64
C PRO A 41 -9.97 2.64 9.79
N LYS A 42 -10.05 1.96 10.94
CA LYS A 42 -10.71 2.46 12.16
C LYS A 42 -9.79 3.35 13.01
N CYS A 43 -8.92 4.13 12.36
CA CYS A 43 -7.94 4.97 13.05
C CYS A 43 -8.57 6.25 13.58
N GLU A 44 -8.20 6.65 14.80
CA GLU A 44 -8.68 7.90 15.37
C GLU A 44 -8.10 9.11 14.62
N PRO A 45 -8.93 10.09 14.23
CA PRO A 45 -8.45 11.27 13.52
C PRO A 45 -7.57 12.14 14.44
N ILE A 46 -6.49 12.67 13.88
CA ILE A 46 -5.51 13.51 14.61
C ILE A 46 -6.16 14.82 15.10
N GLY A 47 -7.12 15.36 14.33
CA GLY A 47 -7.71 16.67 14.53
C GLY A 47 -6.98 17.78 13.78
N LYS A 48 -7.22 19.04 14.15
CA LYS A 48 -6.58 20.21 13.52
C LYS A 48 -5.20 20.46 14.11
N ALA A 49 -4.25 20.85 13.26
CA ALA A 49 -2.93 21.30 13.71
C ALA A 49 -3.06 22.56 14.60
N PRO A 50 -2.30 22.66 15.70
CA PRO A 50 -2.23 23.88 16.49
C PRO A 50 -1.70 25.05 15.67
N VAL A 51 -2.28 26.24 15.85
CA VAL A 51 -1.81 27.48 15.22
C VAL A 51 -0.86 28.19 16.17
N GLN A 52 0.31 28.60 15.66
CA GLN A 52 1.30 29.32 16.44
C GLN A 52 0.74 30.68 16.88
N PRO A 53 0.85 31.04 18.17
CA PRO A 53 0.44 32.35 18.64
C PRO A 53 1.50 33.41 18.27
N GLY A 54 1.21 34.68 18.54
CA GLY A 54 2.22 35.74 18.49
C GLY A 54 3.30 35.57 19.58
N ASN A 55 4.07 36.62 19.84
CA ASN A 55 5.23 36.57 20.75
C ASN A 55 4.88 36.58 22.26
N ASP A 56 3.67 36.16 22.63
CA ASP A 56 3.25 36.08 24.03
C ASP A 56 3.80 34.79 24.68
N PRO A 57 4.63 34.88 25.74
CA PRO A 57 5.28 33.70 26.34
C PRO A 57 4.30 32.66 26.90
N ASP A 58 3.16 33.09 27.47
CA ASP A 58 2.17 32.19 28.06
C ASP A 58 1.35 31.46 26.98
N ALA A 59 0.99 32.18 25.91
CA ALA A 59 0.40 31.60 24.72
C ALA A 59 1.38 30.59 24.08
N MET A 60 2.67 30.91 24.06
CA MET A 60 3.69 29.98 23.53
C MET A 60 3.80 28.70 24.35
N ASN A 61 3.74 28.78 25.68
CA ASN A 61 3.72 27.59 26.54
C ASN A 61 2.48 26.71 26.25
N SER A 62 1.31 27.33 26.16
CA SER A 62 0.06 26.64 25.82
C SER A 62 0.10 26.01 24.41
N TYR A 63 0.71 26.70 23.45
CA TYR A 63 0.93 26.17 22.10
C TYR A 63 1.85 24.95 22.11
N ASN A 64 2.98 25.01 22.83
CA ASN A 64 3.91 23.89 22.91
C ASN A 64 3.26 22.62 23.49
N LEU A 65 2.36 22.76 24.47
CA LEU A 65 1.57 21.65 24.99
C LEU A 65 0.62 21.06 23.93
N LYS A 66 -0.07 21.93 23.17
CA LYS A 66 -0.94 21.49 22.06
C LYS A 66 -0.16 20.78 20.96
N VAL A 67 1.03 21.28 20.60
CA VAL A 67 1.93 20.64 19.62
C VAL A 67 2.35 19.26 20.09
N ARG A 68 2.77 19.11 21.36
CA ARG A 68 3.12 17.79 21.92
C ARG A 68 1.96 16.80 21.81
N SER A 69 0.75 17.21 22.20
CA SER A 69 -0.44 16.36 22.10
C SER A 69 -0.79 16.01 20.64
N TYR A 70 -0.73 16.99 19.74
CA TYR A 70 -0.97 16.77 18.31
C TYR A 70 0.04 15.77 17.73
N ASN A 71 1.33 15.91 18.05
CA ASN A 71 2.37 15.01 17.56
C ASN A 71 2.17 13.58 18.08
N GLN A 72 1.78 13.41 19.35
CA GLN A 72 1.44 12.09 19.90
C GLN A 72 0.29 11.43 19.12
N LYS A 73 -0.78 12.19 18.84
CA LYS A 73 -1.91 11.70 18.02
C LYS A 73 -1.48 11.37 16.60
N ALA A 74 -0.62 12.20 15.99
CA ALA A 74 -0.10 11.95 14.66
C ALA A 74 0.70 10.64 14.59
N THR A 75 1.58 10.40 15.57
CA THR A 75 2.32 9.14 15.67
C THR A 75 1.37 7.94 15.82
N ALA A 76 0.38 8.03 16.70
CA ALA A 76 -0.60 6.96 16.89
C ALA A 76 -1.40 6.66 15.61
N PHE A 77 -1.85 7.71 14.91
CA PHE A 77 -2.54 7.58 13.62
C PHE A 77 -1.65 6.92 12.56
N SER A 78 -0.39 7.35 12.43
CA SER A 78 0.55 6.75 11.47
C SER A 78 0.79 5.27 11.75
N LEU A 79 0.93 4.87 13.02
CA LEU A 79 1.07 3.45 13.39
C LEU A 79 -0.18 2.65 13.04
N CYS A 80 -1.38 3.20 13.31
CA CYS A 80 -2.64 2.55 12.97
C CYS A 80 -2.81 2.36 11.45
N ILE A 81 -2.54 3.39 10.66
CA ILE A 81 -2.61 3.30 9.18
C ILE A 81 -1.58 2.30 8.67
N LYS A 82 -0.36 2.29 9.22
CA LYS A 82 0.66 1.30 8.85
C LYS A 82 0.16 -0.12 9.09
N ALA A 83 -0.37 -0.41 10.28
CA ALA A 83 -0.89 -1.75 10.59
C ALA A 83 -2.02 -2.16 9.62
N TYR A 84 -2.93 -1.23 9.30
CA TYR A 84 -3.97 -1.48 8.33
C TYR A 84 -3.41 -1.80 6.94
N VAL A 85 -2.43 -1.05 6.43
CA VAL A 85 -1.80 -1.31 5.13
C VAL A 85 -1.03 -2.63 5.12
N ASP A 86 -0.30 -2.94 6.19
CA ASP A 86 0.47 -4.18 6.31
C ASP A 86 -0.48 -5.41 6.28
N ASN A 87 -1.61 -5.34 6.99
CA ASN A 87 -2.65 -6.37 6.94
C ASN A 87 -3.27 -6.47 5.53
N ALA A 88 -3.47 -5.35 4.84
CA ALA A 88 -4.00 -5.37 3.48
C ALA A 88 -3.08 -6.02 2.46
N GLN A 89 -1.77 -5.81 2.62
CA GLN A 89 -0.79 -6.52 1.79
C GLN A 89 -0.84 -8.03 2.06
N ASN A 90 -0.99 -8.44 3.33
CA ASN A 90 -1.13 -9.84 3.69
C ASN A 90 -2.38 -10.49 3.07
N ASP A 91 -3.50 -9.78 3.14
CA ASP A 91 -4.77 -10.19 2.53
C ASP A 91 -4.64 -10.40 1.02
N ILE A 92 -4.02 -9.45 0.31
CA ILE A 92 -3.78 -9.55 -1.13
C ILE A 92 -2.92 -10.78 -1.45
N ASN A 93 -1.83 -11.00 -0.72
CA ASN A 93 -0.95 -12.14 -0.94
C ASN A 93 -1.69 -13.46 -0.73
N THR A 94 -2.54 -13.52 0.29
CA THR A 94 -3.36 -14.70 0.61
C THR A 94 -4.36 -14.98 -0.51
N ILE A 95 -5.10 -13.96 -0.98
CA ILE A 95 -6.03 -14.11 -2.11
C ILE A 95 -5.30 -14.59 -3.36
N GLN A 96 -4.18 -13.96 -3.72
CA GLN A 96 -3.41 -14.33 -4.91
C GLN A 96 -2.97 -15.79 -4.85
N LYS A 97 -2.52 -16.24 -3.67
CA LYS A 97 -2.17 -17.65 -3.46
C LYS A 97 -3.37 -18.58 -3.67
N VAL A 98 -4.50 -18.30 -3.01
CA VAL A 98 -5.71 -19.13 -3.12
C VAL A 98 -6.19 -19.22 -4.56
N VAL A 99 -6.20 -18.11 -5.30
CA VAL A 99 -6.59 -18.08 -6.71
C VAL A 99 -5.63 -18.91 -7.56
N HIS A 100 -4.32 -18.76 -7.36
CA HIS A 100 -3.32 -19.51 -8.11
C HIS A 100 -3.43 -21.02 -7.84
N ASP A 101 -3.64 -21.41 -6.59
CA ASP A 101 -3.82 -22.82 -6.20
C ASP A 101 -5.09 -23.41 -6.86
N ALA A 102 -6.21 -22.68 -6.85
CA ALA A 102 -7.46 -23.12 -7.47
C ALA A 102 -7.35 -23.27 -9.00
N VAL A 103 -6.64 -22.34 -9.66
CA VAL A 103 -6.38 -22.44 -11.12
C VAL A 103 -5.49 -23.64 -11.44
N ALA A 104 -4.46 -23.89 -10.63
CA ALA A 104 -3.58 -25.05 -10.81
C ALA A 104 -4.34 -26.37 -10.64
N GLU A 105 -5.22 -26.47 -9.64
CA GLU A 105 -6.10 -27.63 -9.43
C GLU A 105 -7.04 -27.85 -10.62
N ALA A 106 -7.69 -26.79 -11.12
CA ALA A 106 -8.59 -26.88 -12.26
C ALA A 106 -7.88 -27.34 -13.55
N ASN A 107 -6.64 -26.90 -13.78
CA ASN A 107 -5.84 -27.29 -14.96
C ASN A 107 -5.23 -28.69 -14.87
N ALA A 108 -5.30 -29.34 -13.71
CA ALA A 108 -4.81 -30.71 -13.51
C ALA A 108 -5.86 -31.78 -13.85
N HIS A 109 -7.08 -31.37 -14.20
CA HIS A 109 -8.23 -32.20 -14.58
C HIS A 109 -8.64 -31.96 -16.04
#